data_AF-A0A2V6C7J8-F1
#
_entry.id   AF-A0A2V6C7J8-F1
#
_cell.length_a   1.000
_cell.length_b   1.000
_cell.length_c   1.000
_cell.angle_alpha   90.00
_cell.angle_beta   90.00
_cell.angle_gamma   90.00
#
_symmetry.space_group_name_H-M   'P 1'
#
loop_
_entity.id
_entity.type
_entity.pdbx_description
1 polymer ?
#
loop_
_entity_poly.entity_id
_entity_poly.type
_entity_poly.pdbx_seq_one_letter_code
_entity_poly.pdbx_strand_id
1 'polypeptide(L)'
;SGGDLWSGQGATFNNTGTFDVAGDTSFQNNLGGPATINNTGTFQKSGGTGNTAIGPAFNNNGTVAVQTGTIVMAGSSFSNSTTAVLQGSGTVDVSHTTFTTDGTFSPGNPLGTLLITGNLPQSSNGVINIQIGGTNAGVNYDQLIVTGSATLNGALNIWLVNGFRPSGGDTFEIIEYASHTGSFNNISGLDLGGGFFLEPTFGSTNLILTTIDNRPRPQLSPPQRLPNGEVRITLTGVAGQTFVIQATTNFASWDSVLTNVNSGAVFDLIITDSSFYPYRFYRTFQP
;
A
#
# COMPACT_ATOMS: atom_id res chain seq x y z
N SER A 1 -19.30 22.76 -21.31
CA SER A 1 -19.00 24.00 -20.57
C SER A 1 -18.81 23.65 -19.11
N GLY A 2 -17.71 24.07 -18.50
CA GLY A 2 -17.48 23.96 -17.07
C GLY A 2 -16.61 25.13 -16.62
N GLY A 3 -16.93 25.71 -15.49
CA GLY A 3 -16.14 26.74 -14.81
C GLY A 3 -16.00 26.37 -13.33
N ASP A 4 -15.29 27.19 -12.57
CA ASP A 4 -15.06 26.93 -11.15
C ASP A 4 -16.37 26.90 -10.35
N LEU A 5 -16.40 26.05 -9.33
CA LEU A 5 -17.44 26.01 -8.31
C LEU A 5 -16.98 26.76 -7.07
N TRP A 6 -17.83 27.65 -6.58
CA TRP A 6 -17.55 28.48 -5.40
C TRP A 6 -18.55 28.16 -4.29
N SER A 7 -18.06 27.92 -3.08
CA SER A 7 -18.87 27.70 -1.88
C SER A 7 -18.49 28.61 -0.72
N GLY A 8 -19.31 28.58 0.34
CA GLY A 8 -19.09 29.30 1.59
C GLY A 8 -19.44 28.46 2.82
N GLN A 9 -19.60 29.14 3.95
CA GLN A 9 -19.77 28.53 5.25
C GLN A 9 -20.94 27.55 5.30
N GLY A 10 -20.68 26.31 5.72
CA GLY A 10 -21.69 25.27 5.91
C GLY A 10 -22.14 24.59 4.62
N ALA A 11 -21.60 24.98 3.46
CA ALA A 11 -21.93 24.32 2.21
C ALA A 11 -21.52 22.85 2.23
N THR A 12 -22.45 21.98 1.85
CA THR A 12 -22.22 20.54 1.76
C THR A 12 -22.59 20.04 0.37
N PHE A 13 -21.64 19.42 -0.31
CA PHE A 13 -21.84 18.72 -1.57
C PHE A 13 -21.83 17.20 -1.33
N ASN A 14 -22.96 16.54 -1.58
CA ASN A 14 -23.08 15.08 -1.45
C ASN A 14 -23.08 14.46 -2.85
N ASN A 15 -21.97 13.84 -3.23
CA ASN A 15 -21.88 13.09 -4.47
C ASN A 15 -22.19 11.61 -4.23
N THR A 16 -23.35 11.16 -4.69
CA THR A 16 -23.77 9.75 -4.69
C THR A 16 -23.71 9.12 -6.08
N GLY A 17 -23.44 9.92 -7.12
CA GLY A 17 -23.33 9.49 -8.51
C GLY A 17 -21.92 9.76 -9.06
N THR A 18 -21.84 10.09 -10.35
CA THR A 18 -20.56 10.53 -10.95
C THR A 18 -20.51 12.05 -11.03
N PHE A 19 -19.49 12.64 -10.41
CA PHE A 19 -19.10 14.02 -10.62
C PHE A 19 -17.80 14.05 -11.43
N ASP A 20 -17.88 14.56 -12.65
CA ASP A 20 -16.78 14.56 -13.60
C ASP A 20 -16.22 15.96 -13.84
N VAL A 21 -14.94 16.13 -13.51
CA VAL A 21 -14.14 17.31 -13.83
C VAL A 21 -13.40 17.03 -15.13
N ALA A 22 -14.04 17.35 -16.25
CA ALA A 22 -13.52 17.12 -17.60
C ALA A 22 -12.53 18.18 -18.11
N GLY A 23 -12.03 19.06 -17.23
CA GLY A 23 -11.11 20.15 -17.56
C GLY A 23 -10.30 20.60 -16.34
N ASP A 24 -9.73 21.79 -16.40
CA ASP A 24 -8.88 22.36 -15.34
C ASP A 24 -9.64 23.41 -14.53
N THR A 25 -10.79 22.98 -13.98
CA THR A 25 -11.66 23.80 -13.13
C THR A 25 -11.59 23.33 -11.68
N SER A 26 -11.81 24.25 -10.75
CA SER A 26 -11.62 24.04 -9.32
C SER A 26 -12.95 24.09 -8.55
N PHE A 27 -12.97 23.44 -7.38
CA PHE A 27 -14.03 23.63 -6.38
C PHE A 27 -13.41 24.32 -5.18
N GLN A 28 -13.74 25.58 -4.97
CA GLN A 28 -13.14 26.43 -3.95
C GLN A 28 -14.19 26.98 -2.97
N ASN A 29 -13.78 27.26 -1.73
CA ASN A 29 -14.65 27.79 -0.67
C ASN A 29 -14.33 29.26 -0.31
N ASN A 30 -14.14 30.12 -1.32
CA ASN A 30 -13.69 31.51 -1.15
C ASN A 30 -14.73 32.47 -0.54
N LEU A 31 -15.98 32.03 -0.36
CA LEU A 31 -16.98 32.83 0.34
C LEU A 31 -16.83 32.74 1.88
N GLY A 32 -15.79 32.02 2.35
CA GLY A 32 -15.38 31.92 3.75
C GLY A 32 -16.06 30.78 4.51
N GLY A 33 -15.44 30.35 5.60
CA GLY A 33 -15.94 29.26 6.46
C GLY A 33 -15.72 27.84 5.90
N PRO A 34 -15.97 26.80 6.73
CA PRO A 34 -15.81 25.42 6.32
C PRO A 34 -16.87 25.04 5.29
N ALA A 35 -16.47 24.27 4.28
CA ALA A 35 -17.34 23.59 3.33
C ALA A 35 -16.90 22.12 3.23
N THR A 36 -17.80 21.25 2.81
CA THR A 36 -17.55 19.80 2.79
C THR A 36 -18.03 19.16 1.49
N ILE A 37 -17.21 18.26 0.95
CA ILE A 37 -17.55 17.30 -0.09
C ILE A 37 -17.65 15.93 0.58
N ASN A 38 -18.82 15.31 0.51
CA ASN A 38 -19.02 13.91 0.88
C ASN A 38 -19.18 13.11 -0.40
N ASN A 39 -18.24 12.22 -0.69
CA ASN A 39 -18.26 11.39 -1.87
C ASN A 39 -18.54 9.93 -1.50
N THR A 40 -19.73 9.43 -1.83
CA THR A 40 -20.05 7.99 -1.79
C THR A 40 -20.17 7.39 -3.19
N GLY A 41 -20.25 8.23 -4.23
CA GLY A 41 -20.15 7.85 -5.63
C GLY A 41 -18.73 7.98 -6.18
N THR A 42 -18.61 8.47 -7.41
CA THR A 42 -17.33 8.68 -8.11
C THR A 42 -17.09 10.17 -8.32
N PHE A 43 -16.00 10.69 -7.78
CA PHE A 43 -15.43 11.99 -8.15
C PHE A 43 -14.26 11.72 -9.11
N GLN A 44 -14.33 12.21 -10.34
CA GLN A 44 -13.30 11.92 -11.34
C GLN A 44 -12.74 13.19 -11.98
N LYS A 45 -11.44 13.20 -12.23
CA LYS A 45 -10.79 14.12 -13.18
C LYS A 45 -10.49 13.32 -14.45
N SER A 46 -11.32 13.50 -15.48
CA SER A 46 -11.21 12.76 -16.75
C SER A 46 -10.50 13.55 -17.86
N GLY A 47 -10.39 14.87 -17.70
CA GLY A 47 -9.85 15.76 -18.71
C GLY A 47 -9.05 16.92 -18.14
N GLY A 48 -8.33 17.59 -19.03
CA GLY A 48 -7.35 18.61 -18.66
C GLY A 48 -6.06 18.02 -18.12
N THR A 49 -4.94 18.68 -18.41
CA THR A 49 -3.60 18.29 -17.95
C THR A 49 -3.13 19.16 -16.80
N GLY A 50 -3.85 20.24 -16.49
CA GLY A 50 -3.56 21.16 -15.40
C GLY A 50 -4.20 20.74 -14.09
N ASN A 51 -4.38 21.75 -13.23
CA ASN A 51 -4.80 21.57 -11.85
C ASN A 51 -6.31 21.73 -11.69
N THR A 52 -6.89 20.87 -10.85
CA THR A 52 -8.21 21.01 -10.24
C THR A 52 -7.99 21.17 -8.74
N ALA A 53 -8.13 22.38 -8.23
CA ALA A 53 -7.97 22.64 -6.81
C ALA A 53 -9.27 22.36 -6.05
N ILE A 54 -9.18 21.64 -4.93
CA ILE A 54 -10.29 21.34 -4.03
C ILE A 54 -10.04 22.03 -2.69
N GLY A 55 -10.79 23.10 -2.45
CA GLY A 55 -10.78 23.87 -1.21
C GLY A 55 -11.60 23.26 -0.07
N PRO A 56 -12.84 22.76 -0.30
CA PRO A 56 -13.63 22.10 0.75
C PRO A 56 -12.94 20.87 1.36
N ALA A 57 -13.28 20.55 2.61
CA ALA A 57 -12.89 19.27 3.21
C ALA A 57 -13.50 18.11 2.40
N PHE A 58 -12.69 17.12 2.05
CA PHE A 58 -13.10 16.01 1.19
C PHE A 58 -13.17 14.72 2.00
N ASN A 59 -14.38 14.22 2.22
CA ASN A 59 -14.65 12.92 2.82
C ASN A 59 -14.97 11.91 1.72
N ASN A 60 -14.00 11.05 1.39
CA ASN A 60 -14.17 10.00 0.40
C ASN A 60 -14.57 8.68 1.07
N ASN A 61 -15.74 8.18 0.71
CA ASN A 61 -16.30 6.86 1.03
C ASN A 61 -16.65 6.06 -0.24
N GLY A 62 -16.41 6.63 -1.42
CA GLY A 62 -16.55 6.01 -2.73
C GLY A 62 -15.23 6.09 -3.51
N THR A 63 -15.29 6.50 -4.78
CA THR A 63 -14.11 6.53 -5.66
C THR A 63 -13.66 7.94 -5.96
N VAL A 64 -12.36 8.21 -5.84
CA VAL A 64 -11.66 9.32 -6.48
C VAL A 64 -10.83 8.76 -7.63
N ALA A 65 -11.16 9.13 -8.87
CA ALA A 65 -10.46 8.65 -10.06
C ALA A 65 -9.73 9.81 -10.76
N VAL A 66 -8.40 9.80 -10.73
CA VAL A 66 -7.58 10.83 -11.37
C VAL A 66 -6.99 10.24 -12.64
N GLN A 67 -7.68 10.41 -13.76
CA GLN A 67 -7.27 9.83 -15.03
C GLN A 67 -6.17 10.67 -15.69
N THR A 68 -6.23 11.99 -15.53
CA THR A 68 -5.27 12.95 -16.10
C THR A 68 -5.05 14.14 -15.17
N GLY A 69 -3.96 14.88 -15.41
CA GLY A 69 -3.64 16.13 -14.71
C GLY A 69 -3.50 15.94 -13.19
N THR A 70 -3.80 17.00 -12.44
CA THR A 70 -3.58 17.04 -10.99
C THR A 70 -4.84 17.45 -10.24
N ILE A 71 -5.24 16.68 -9.24
CA ILE A 71 -6.13 17.15 -8.17
C ILE A 71 -5.27 17.71 -7.04
N VAL A 72 -5.47 18.97 -6.68
CA VAL A 72 -4.75 19.63 -5.57
C VAL A 72 -5.68 19.79 -4.38
N MET A 73 -5.35 19.18 -3.25
CA MET A 73 -6.08 19.35 -1.99
C MET A 73 -5.62 20.65 -1.31
N ALA A 74 -6.41 21.72 -1.49
CA ALA A 74 -6.02 23.10 -1.19
C ALA A 74 -6.37 23.51 0.25
N GLY A 75 -5.70 22.91 1.25
CA GLY A 75 -5.71 23.40 2.64
C GLY A 75 -6.64 22.66 3.62
N SER A 76 -7.83 22.23 3.17
CA SER A 76 -8.76 21.47 4.01
C SER A 76 -8.43 19.98 4.02
N SER A 77 -8.89 19.23 5.02
CA SER A 77 -8.63 17.80 5.18
C SER A 77 -9.09 16.96 4.00
N PHE A 78 -8.32 15.93 3.67
CA PHE A 78 -8.72 14.85 2.77
C PHE A 78 -8.72 13.52 3.51
N SER A 79 -9.88 12.87 3.59
CA SER A 79 -10.01 11.53 4.16
C SER A 79 -10.41 10.54 3.08
N ASN A 80 -9.59 9.51 2.89
CA ASN A 80 -9.88 8.34 2.07
C ASN A 80 -10.19 7.16 2.98
N SER A 81 -11.48 6.95 3.28
CA SER A 81 -11.94 5.97 4.28
C SER A 81 -11.77 4.52 3.83
N THR A 82 -12.04 3.57 4.72
CA THR A 82 -11.81 2.12 4.50
C THR A 82 -12.50 1.54 3.27
N THR A 83 -13.67 2.05 2.87
CA THR A 83 -14.40 1.60 1.67
C THR A 83 -14.02 2.35 0.42
N ALA A 84 -13.16 3.36 0.56
CA ALA A 84 -12.88 4.32 -0.49
C ALA A 84 -11.76 3.83 -1.40
N VAL A 85 -11.81 4.24 -2.66
CA VAL A 85 -10.81 3.92 -3.68
C VAL A 85 -10.23 5.21 -4.24
N LEU A 86 -8.91 5.28 -4.31
CA LEU A 86 -8.18 6.31 -5.05
C LEU A 86 -7.43 5.60 -6.19
N GLN A 87 -7.75 5.96 -7.43
CA GLN A 87 -7.28 5.26 -8.62
C GLN A 87 -6.92 6.19 -9.78
N GLY A 88 -6.28 5.63 -10.81
CA GLY A 88 -5.98 6.30 -12.07
C GLY A 88 -4.50 6.59 -12.27
N SER A 89 -4.18 7.38 -13.29
CA SER A 89 -2.82 7.63 -13.76
C SER A 89 -2.37 9.11 -13.65
N GLY A 90 -3.12 9.92 -12.92
CA GLY A 90 -2.82 11.33 -12.69
C GLY A 90 -2.11 11.59 -11.37
N THR A 91 -2.14 12.85 -10.94
CA THR A 91 -1.52 13.31 -9.69
C THR A 91 -2.56 13.68 -8.65
N VAL A 92 -2.36 13.26 -7.41
CA VAL A 92 -3.05 13.79 -6.23
C VAL A 92 -2.04 14.53 -5.37
N ASP A 93 -2.16 15.84 -5.31
CA ASP A 93 -1.32 16.68 -4.47
C ASP A 93 -1.98 16.88 -3.11
N VAL A 94 -1.39 16.25 -2.10
CA VAL A 94 -1.80 16.31 -0.69
C VAL A 94 -0.80 17.11 0.17
N SER A 95 0.19 17.76 -0.45
CA SER A 95 1.27 18.47 0.27
C SER A 95 0.77 19.66 1.12
N HIS A 96 -0.45 20.13 0.84
CA HIS A 96 -1.08 21.27 1.52
C HIS A 96 -2.28 20.87 2.39
N THR A 97 -2.44 19.59 2.75
CA THR A 97 -3.59 19.10 3.53
C THR A 97 -3.19 18.13 4.64
N THR A 98 -4.08 17.94 5.61
CA THR A 98 -4.09 16.73 6.42
C THR A 98 -4.73 15.60 5.62
N PHE A 99 -3.91 14.64 5.19
CA PHE A 99 -4.36 13.46 4.46
C PHE A 99 -4.47 12.25 5.40
N THR A 100 -5.61 11.56 5.41
CA THR A 100 -5.75 10.25 6.05
C THR A 100 -6.18 9.22 5.02
N THR A 101 -5.58 8.04 5.07
CA THR A 101 -5.90 6.98 4.11
C THR A 101 -5.98 5.60 4.75
N ASP A 102 -7.22 5.17 4.89
CA ASP A 102 -7.62 3.83 5.32
C ASP A 102 -8.13 2.97 4.16
N GLY A 103 -8.34 3.58 2.99
CA GLY A 103 -8.90 2.95 1.81
C GLY A 103 -7.87 2.30 0.87
N THR A 104 -8.33 2.01 -0.33
CA THR A 104 -7.56 1.34 -1.38
C THR A 104 -6.92 2.34 -2.33
N PHE A 105 -5.64 2.17 -2.63
CA PHE A 105 -4.96 2.75 -3.79
C PHE A 105 -4.89 1.72 -4.92
N SER A 106 -5.29 2.12 -6.11
CA SER A 106 -5.18 1.30 -7.32
C SER A 106 -4.60 2.17 -8.43
N PRO A 107 -3.26 2.32 -8.49
CA PRO A 107 -2.63 3.03 -9.59
C PRO A 107 -3.05 2.45 -10.94
N GLY A 108 -3.13 3.32 -11.95
CA GLY A 108 -3.59 2.92 -13.27
C GLY A 108 -5.10 2.82 -13.42
N ASN A 109 -5.52 2.71 -14.68
CA ASN A 109 -6.82 2.21 -15.13
C ASN A 109 -6.78 2.00 -16.67
N PRO A 110 -6.43 0.80 -17.18
CA PRO A 110 -6.14 -0.43 -16.44
C PRO A 110 -4.73 -0.46 -15.81
N LEU A 111 -3.71 0.02 -16.53
CA LEU A 111 -2.32 0.08 -16.05
C LEU A 111 -1.83 1.52 -16.03
N GLY A 112 -0.97 1.89 -15.09
CA GLY A 112 -0.41 3.24 -15.08
C GLY A 112 0.33 3.67 -13.82
N THR A 113 0.80 4.91 -13.85
CA THR A 113 1.44 5.55 -12.70
C THR A 113 0.47 6.49 -11.99
N LEU A 114 0.23 6.25 -10.71
CA LEU A 114 -0.42 7.22 -9.83
C LEU A 114 0.62 7.97 -9.03
N LEU A 115 0.59 9.30 -9.10
CA LEU A 115 1.51 10.16 -8.35
C LEU A 115 0.80 10.79 -7.15
N ILE A 116 1.39 10.64 -5.97
CA ILE A 116 1.02 11.35 -4.74
C ILE A 116 2.09 12.40 -4.44
N THR A 117 1.74 13.67 -4.56
CA THR A 117 2.63 14.75 -4.12
C THR A 117 2.40 15.02 -2.63
N GLY A 118 3.41 14.75 -1.80
CA GLY A 118 3.33 14.83 -0.34
C GLY A 118 3.53 13.47 0.33
N ASN A 119 3.14 13.39 1.61
CA ASN A 119 3.29 12.16 2.39
C ASN A 119 2.11 11.21 2.17
N LEU A 120 2.37 9.90 2.23
CA LEU A 120 1.35 8.85 2.21
C LEU A 120 1.26 8.18 3.60
N PRO A 121 0.31 8.59 4.47
CA PRO A 121 0.17 8.02 5.81
C PRO A 121 -0.80 6.82 5.81
N GLN A 122 -0.44 5.74 5.10
CA GLN A 122 -1.29 4.54 5.02
C GLN A 122 -1.47 3.87 6.38
N SER A 123 -2.73 3.55 6.72
CA SER A 123 -3.07 2.85 7.95
C SER A 123 -3.03 1.32 7.81
N SER A 124 -3.32 0.60 8.89
CA SER A 124 -3.44 -0.86 8.88
C SER A 124 -4.62 -1.39 8.07
N ASN A 125 -5.59 -0.53 7.75
CA ASN A 125 -6.73 -0.89 6.91
C ASN A 125 -6.45 -0.62 5.41
N GLY A 126 -5.43 0.19 5.11
CA GLY A 126 -5.12 0.58 3.75
C GLY A 126 -4.67 -0.58 2.89
N VAL A 127 -4.98 -0.49 1.60
CA VAL A 127 -4.63 -1.50 0.60
C VAL A 127 -3.96 -0.83 -0.59
N ILE A 128 -2.85 -1.36 -1.06
CA ILE A 128 -2.25 -1.00 -2.35
C ILE A 128 -2.42 -2.19 -3.29
N ASN A 129 -2.99 -1.94 -4.45
CA ASN A 129 -3.16 -2.93 -5.51
C ASN A 129 -2.19 -2.63 -6.66
N ILE A 130 -1.49 -3.65 -7.15
CA ILE A 130 -0.53 -3.54 -8.25
C ILE A 130 -0.78 -4.65 -9.28
N GLN A 131 -0.97 -4.27 -10.53
CA GLN A 131 -1.04 -5.18 -11.66
C GLN A 131 0.28 -5.24 -12.41
N ILE A 132 0.70 -6.44 -12.84
CA ILE A 132 1.91 -6.63 -13.63
C ILE A 132 1.59 -7.36 -14.94
N GLY A 133 1.77 -6.67 -16.07
CA GLY A 133 1.53 -7.17 -17.42
C GLY A 133 2.74 -7.11 -18.36
N GLY A 134 3.91 -6.74 -17.85
CA GLY A 134 5.18 -6.61 -18.58
C GLY A 134 6.23 -5.92 -17.72
N THR A 135 7.34 -5.47 -18.29
CA THR A 135 8.52 -4.98 -17.55
C THR A 135 8.72 -3.46 -17.58
N ASN A 136 7.85 -2.69 -18.23
CA ASN A 136 7.95 -1.22 -18.25
C ASN A 136 7.03 -0.58 -17.20
N ALA A 137 7.62 0.16 -16.26
CA ALA A 137 6.90 0.85 -15.18
C ALA A 137 5.89 1.86 -15.74
N GLY A 138 4.71 1.93 -15.11
CA GLY A 138 3.67 2.90 -15.46
C GLY A 138 3.04 2.69 -16.84
N VAL A 139 3.44 1.65 -17.58
CA VAL A 139 2.97 1.34 -18.93
C VAL A 139 2.47 -0.10 -18.99
N ASN A 140 3.32 -1.04 -18.60
CA ASN A 140 2.99 -2.47 -18.60
C ASN A 140 2.79 -3.03 -17.19
N TYR A 141 2.99 -2.22 -16.16
CA TYR A 141 2.59 -2.53 -14.79
C TYR A 141 2.28 -1.24 -14.03
N ASP A 142 1.54 -1.38 -12.93
CA ASP A 142 1.16 -0.27 -12.06
C ASP A 142 2.32 0.24 -11.24
N GLN A 143 2.44 1.56 -11.13
CA GLN A 143 3.42 2.19 -10.27
C GLN A 143 2.76 3.25 -9.37
N LEU A 144 3.07 3.19 -8.07
CA LEU A 144 2.73 4.26 -7.14
C LEU A 144 3.97 5.11 -6.87
N ILE A 145 3.90 6.41 -7.12
CA ILE A 145 4.99 7.34 -6.78
C ILE A 145 4.53 8.24 -5.65
N VAL A 146 5.35 8.40 -4.61
CA VAL A 146 5.09 9.27 -3.46
C VAL A 146 6.26 10.24 -3.30
N THR A 147 6.06 11.54 -3.50
CA THR A 147 7.18 12.48 -3.43
C THR A 147 7.69 12.74 -2.00
N GLY A 148 6.91 12.37 -0.99
CA GLY A 148 7.25 12.48 0.43
C GLY A 148 7.54 11.13 1.09
N SER A 149 7.30 11.08 2.40
CA SER A 149 7.44 9.84 3.18
C SER A 149 6.21 8.94 3.01
N ALA A 150 6.43 7.65 2.78
CA ALA A 150 5.39 6.63 2.76
C ALA A 150 5.40 5.81 4.06
N THR A 151 4.28 5.78 4.77
CA THR A 151 4.04 4.76 5.80
C THR A 151 3.55 3.51 5.08
N LEU A 152 4.29 2.40 5.15
CA LEU A 152 3.87 1.12 4.60
C LEU A 152 3.22 0.32 5.74
N ASN A 153 1.94 0.00 5.59
CA ASN A 153 1.11 -0.72 6.55
C ASN A 153 -0.04 -1.40 5.79
N GLY A 154 -0.89 -2.20 6.45
CA GLY A 154 -2.05 -2.81 5.80
C GLY A 154 -1.65 -3.84 4.76
N ALA A 155 -2.30 -3.85 3.59
CA ALA A 155 -2.08 -4.88 2.58
C ALA A 155 -1.45 -4.35 1.28
N LEU A 156 -0.60 -5.17 0.66
CA LEU A 156 -0.18 -5.05 -0.74
C LEU A 156 -0.71 -6.27 -1.50
N ASN A 157 -1.44 -6.04 -2.58
CA ASN A 157 -1.94 -7.09 -3.46
C ASN A 157 -1.32 -6.98 -4.83
N ILE A 158 -0.80 -8.10 -5.33
CA ILE A 158 -0.16 -8.18 -6.64
C ILE A 158 -0.90 -9.23 -7.47
N TRP A 159 -1.11 -8.97 -8.75
CA TRP A 159 -1.52 -10.03 -9.68
C TRP A 159 -1.02 -9.78 -11.09
N LEU A 160 -0.82 -10.88 -11.81
CA LEU A 160 -0.42 -10.84 -13.20
C LEU A 160 -1.63 -10.58 -14.10
N VAL A 161 -1.44 -9.76 -15.13
CA VAL A 161 -2.46 -9.46 -16.15
C VAL A 161 -1.94 -9.78 -17.55
N ASN A 162 -2.82 -9.76 -18.54
CA ASN A 162 -2.47 -9.95 -19.97
C ASN A 162 -1.74 -11.28 -20.29
N GLY A 163 -1.87 -12.29 -19.43
CA GLY A 163 -1.18 -13.58 -19.59
C GLY A 163 0.34 -13.50 -19.38
N PHE A 164 0.84 -12.40 -18.83
CA PHE A 164 2.26 -12.21 -18.56
C PHE A 164 2.78 -13.28 -17.60
N ARG A 165 3.99 -13.79 -17.87
CA ARG A 165 4.71 -14.74 -17.01
C ARG A 165 6.12 -14.20 -16.81
N PRO A 166 6.40 -13.55 -15.67
CA PRO A 166 7.75 -13.08 -15.35
C PRO A 166 8.78 -14.20 -15.43
N SER A 167 9.95 -13.88 -15.98
CA SER A 167 11.12 -14.76 -16.02
C SER A 167 12.00 -14.51 -14.80
N GLY A 168 12.80 -15.51 -14.41
CA GLY A 168 13.76 -15.35 -13.32
C GLY A 168 14.72 -14.18 -13.59
N GLY A 169 14.84 -13.28 -12.62
CA GLY A 169 15.63 -12.05 -12.72
C GLY A 169 14.84 -10.81 -13.16
N ASP A 170 13.60 -10.92 -13.63
CA ASP A 170 12.76 -9.76 -13.94
C ASP A 170 12.50 -8.92 -12.69
N THR A 171 12.64 -7.60 -12.80
CA THR A 171 12.43 -6.66 -11.68
C THR A 171 11.31 -5.65 -11.97
N PHE A 172 10.59 -5.28 -10.92
CA PHE A 172 9.48 -4.33 -10.98
C PHE A 172 9.58 -3.34 -9.82
N GLU A 173 9.84 -2.07 -10.12
CA GLU A 173 9.82 -0.99 -9.13
C GLU A 173 8.40 -0.47 -8.98
N ILE A 174 7.65 -1.10 -8.07
CA ILE A 174 6.20 -0.91 -7.94
C ILE A 174 5.84 0.31 -7.09
N ILE A 175 6.73 0.74 -6.20
CA ILE A 175 6.54 1.95 -5.39
C ILE A 175 7.85 2.73 -5.36
N GLU A 176 7.79 4.02 -5.69
CA GLU A 176 8.86 5.00 -5.46
C GLU A 176 8.44 5.94 -4.31
N TYR A 177 9.36 6.25 -3.40
CA TYR A 177 9.13 7.20 -2.31
C TYR A 177 10.41 7.96 -1.93
N ALA A 178 10.29 9.15 -1.31
CA ALA A 178 11.47 9.84 -0.79
C ALA A 178 12.06 9.13 0.45
N SER A 179 11.21 8.50 1.26
CA SER A 179 11.58 7.63 2.39
C SER A 179 10.39 6.76 2.76
N HIS A 180 10.63 5.66 3.48
CA HIS A 180 9.54 4.88 4.05
C HIS A 180 9.73 4.60 5.53
N THR A 181 8.62 4.30 6.19
CA THR A 181 8.59 3.67 7.51
C THR A 181 7.64 2.48 7.48
N GLY A 182 7.86 1.52 8.39
CA GLY A 182 7.03 0.32 8.46
C GLY A 182 7.20 -0.62 7.27
N SER A 183 6.29 -1.58 7.21
CA SER A 183 6.17 -2.64 6.20
C SER A 183 4.70 -3.05 6.12
N PHE A 184 4.27 -3.66 5.01
CA PHE A 184 2.90 -4.18 4.91
C PHE A 184 2.61 -5.23 5.99
N ASN A 185 1.38 -5.34 6.49
CA ASN A 185 0.98 -6.46 7.34
C ASN A 185 0.77 -7.74 6.53
N ASN A 186 0.39 -7.61 5.25
CA ASN A 186 0.16 -8.72 4.35
C ASN A 186 0.59 -8.36 2.92
N ILE A 187 1.29 -9.28 2.25
CA ILE A 187 1.58 -9.17 0.82
C ILE A 187 1.03 -10.40 0.13
N SER A 188 0.12 -10.21 -0.83
CA SER A 188 -0.51 -11.29 -1.59
C SER A 188 -0.03 -11.29 -3.04
N GLY A 189 -0.14 -12.45 -3.71
CA GLY A 189 0.21 -12.59 -5.13
C GLY A 189 1.68 -12.81 -5.44
N LEU A 190 2.47 -13.19 -4.43
CA LEU A 190 3.91 -13.44 -4.60
C LEU A 190 4.23 -14.83 -5.15
N ASP A 191 3.27 -15.74 -5.17
CA ASP A 191 3.39 -17.02 -5.87
C ASP A 191 2.84 -16.90 -7.29
N LEU A 192 3.73 -17.07 -8.28
CA LEU A 192 3.38 -16.97 -9.70
C LEU A 192 3.04 -18.35 -10.30
N GLY A 193 3.18 -19.41 -9.50
CA GLY A 193 3.09 -20.79 -9.95
C GLY A 193 4.32 -21.25 -10.74
N GLY A 194 4.37 -22.56 -11.02
CA GLY A 194 5.45 -23.13 -11.85
C GLY A 194 6.86 -23.02 -11.26
N GLY A 195 6.98 -22.75 -9.96
CA GLY A 195 8.26 -22.56 -9.27
C GLY A 195 8.80 -21.13 -9.30
N PHE A 196 8.05 -20.18 -9.86
CA PHE A 196 8.42 -18.76 -9.89
C PHE A 196 7.70 -17.96 -8.83
N PHE A 197 8.41 -16.98 -8.28
CA PHE A 197 7.95 -16.20 -7.13
C PHE A 197 8.42 -14.76 -7.25
N LEU A 198 7.67 -13.83 -6.66
CA LEU A 198 8.12 -12.45 -6.46
C LEU A 198 8.71 -12.31 -5.07
N GLU A 199 9.92 -11.75 -5.00
CA GLU A 199 10.62 -11.41 -3.76
C GLU A 199 10.63 -9.88 -3.58
N PRO A 200 9.92 -9.33 -2.57
CA PRO A 200 9.92 -7.91 -2.31
C PRO A 200 11.19 -7.45 -1.57
N THR A 201 11.81 -6.40 -2.06
CA THR A 201 12.98 -5.72 -1.48
C THR A 201 12.64 -4.25 -1.21
N PHE A 202 12.70 -3.86 0.07
CA PHE A 202 12.44 -2.49 0.53
C PHE A 202 13.77 -1.72 0.57
N GLY A 203 13.97 -0.88 -0.43
CA GLY A 203 15.05 0.10 -0.46
C GLY A 203 14.69 1.38 0.29
N SER A 204 15.68 2.23 0.54
CA SER A 204 15.48 3.53 1.21
C SER A 204 14.54 4.46 0.45
N THR A 205 14.42 4.28 -0.87
CA THR A 205 13.63 5.14 -1.77
C THR A 205 12.66 4.38 -2.66
N ASN A 206 12.58 3.05 -2.56
CA ASN A 206 11.70 2.26 -3.40
C ASN A 206 11.37 0.86 -2.86
N LEU A 207 10.31 0.27 -3.41
CA LEU A 207 9.97 -1.13 -3.26
C LEU A 207 10.08 -1.82 -4.62
N ILE A 208 11.00 -2.79 -4.70
CA ILE A 208 11.25 -3.59 -5.90
C ILE A 208 10.76 -5.01 -5.67
N LEU A 209 10.07 -5.58 -6.65
CA LEU A 209 9.79 -7.01 -6.72
C LEU A 209 10.77 -7.65 -7.70
N THR A 210 11.48 -8.69 -7.28
CA THR A 210 12.35 -9.49 -8.14
C THR A 210 11.73 -10.86 -8.36
N THR A 211 11.64 -11.29 -9.61
CA THR A 211 11.21 -12.65 -9.93
C THR A 211 12.34 -13.62 -9.64
N ILE A 212 12.10 -14.63 -8.82
CA ILE A 212 13.04 -15.69 -8.49
C ILE A 212 12.46 -17.06 -8.88
N ASP A 213 13.32 -17.97 -9.31
CA ASP A 213 13.01 -19.35 -9.70
C ASP A 213 13.45 -20.38 -8.64
N ASN A 214 13.99 -19.91 -7.52
CA ASN A 214 14.33 -20.70 -6.35
C ASN A 214 14.09 -19.88 -5.08
N ARG A 215 13.05 -20.24 -4.32
CA ARG A 215 12.78 -19.60 -3.03
C ARG A 215 13.82 -20.03 -1.99
N PRO A 216 14.57 -19.10 -1.37
CA PRO A 216 15.37 -19.43 -0.20
C PRO A 216 14.49 -20.07 0.86
N ARG A 217 14.98 -21.13 1.50
CA ARG A 217 14.28 -21.72 2.64
C ARG A 217 14.33 -20.72 3.81
N PRO A 218 13.25 -20.60 4.60
CA PRO A 218 13.28 -19.82 5.83
C PRO A 218 14.48 -20.21 6.70
N GLN A 219 15.36 -19.25 7.01
CA GLN A 219 16.51 -19.49 7.89
C GLN A 219 16.30 -18.80 9.23
N LEU A 220 16.37 -19.57 10.32
CA LEU A 220 16.36 -19.04 11.68
C LEU A 220 17.79 -18.70 12.11
N SER A 221 17.96 -17.55 12.74
CA SER A 221 19.15 -17.27 13.54
C SER A 221 19.20 -18.20 14.76
N PRO A 222 20.38 -18.37 15.38
CA PRO A 222 20.44 -18.95 16.71
C PRO A 222 19.48 -18.22 17.67
N PRO A 223 18.64 -18.93 18.45
CA PRO A 223 17.76 -18.30 19.40
C PRO A 223 18.53 -17.57 20.51
N GLN A 224 18.16 -16.32 20.78
CA GLN A 224 18.76 -15.49 21.83
C GLN A 224 17.78 -15.32 22.99
N ARG A 225 18.14 -15.81 24.19
CA ARG A 225 17.33 -15.57 25.40
C ARG A 225 17.53 -14.12 25.88
N LEU A 226 16.43 -13.43 26.12
CA LEU A 226 16.39 -12.05 26.62
C LEU A 226 16.35 -12.02 28.17
N PRO A 227 16.69 -10.88 28.80
CA PRO A 227 16.72 -10.76 30.27
C PRO A 227 15.39 -11.06 30.96
N ASN A 228 14.26 -10.83 30.29
CA ASN A 228 12.91 -11.14 30.77
C ASN A 228 12.49 -12.61 30.57
N GLY A 229 13.39 -13.46 30.05
CA GLY A 229 13.13 -14.88 29.82
C GLY A 229 12.52 -15.20 28.45
N GLU A 230 12.11 -14.21 27.67
CA GLU A 230 11.64 -14.37 26.30
C GLU A 230 12.78 -14.76 25.36
N VAL A 231 12.44 -15.22 24.15
CA VAL A 231 13.43 -15.59 23.13
C VAL A 231 13.25 -14.76 21.89
N ARG A 232 14.34 -14.13 21.43
CA ARG A 232 14.42 -13.49 20.11
C ARG A 232 14.97 -14.48 19.10
N ILE A 233 14.31 -14.59 17.94
CA ILE A 233 14.85 -15.29 16.77
C ILE A 233 14.69 -14.36 15.56
N THR A 234 15.76 -14.18 14.80
CA THR A 234 15.70 -13.48 13.53
C THR A 234 15.44 -14.50 12.43
N LEU A 235 14.50 -14.21 11.54
CA LEU A 235 14.16 -15.04 10.40
C LEU A 235 14.54 -14.32 9.10
N THR A 236 15.20 -15.03 8.18
CA THR A 236 15.59 -14.50 6.86
C THR A 236 15.07 -15.37 5.72
N GLY A 237 15.02 -14.81 4.50
CA GLY A 237 14.62 -15.54 3.29
C GLY A 237 13.13 -15.82 3.18
N VAL A 238 12.31 -14.99 3.81
CA VAL A 238 10.86 -15.21 4.04
C VAL A 238 10.00 -14.02 3.63
N ALA A 239 10.56 -13.07 2.90
CA ALA A 239 9.81 -11.92 2.40
C ALA A 239 8.59 -12.43 1.64
N GLY A 240 7.39 -12.11 2.14
CA GLY A 240 6.15 -12.52 1.50
C GLY A 240 5.66 -13.94 1.73
N GLN A 241 6.32 -14.72 2.59
CA GLN A 241 5.90 -16.08 2.92
C GLN A 241 5.08 -16.08 4.22
N THR A 242 4.03 -16.91 4.24
CA THR A 242 3.38 -17.29 5.50
C THR A 242 4.16 -18.44 6.10
N PHE A 243 4.56 -18.31 7.36
CA PHE A 243 5.20 -19.39 8.10
C PHE A 243 4.63 -19.48 9.50
N VAL A 244 4.72 -20.69 10.05
CA VAL A 244 4.45 -20.98 11.43
C VAL A 244 5.78 -21.28 12.11
N ILE A 245 6.05 -20.59 13.21
CA ILE A 245 7.10 -21.00 14.14
C ILE A 245 6.48 -22.01 15.08
N GLN A 246 7.05 -23.20 15.10
CA GLN A 246 6.69 -24.23 16.04
C GLN A 246 7.81 -24.46 17.04
N ALA A 247 7.44 -24.86 18.24
CA ALA A 247 8.39 -25.17 19.29
C ALA A 247 8.09 -26.52 19.93
N THR A 248 9.14 -27.17 20.44
CA THR A 248 9.03 -28.48 21.12
C THR A 248 10.01 -28.57 22.28
N THR A 249 9.66 -29.36 23.28
CA THR A 249 10.56 -29.75 24.38
C THR A 249 11.01 -31.21 24.28
N ASN A 250 10.37 -32.02 23.43
CA ASN A 250 10.52 -33.47 23.43
C ASN A 250 10.59 -34.11 22.02
N PHE A 251 10.47 -33.31 20.95
CA PHE A 251 10.40 -33.73 19.55
C PHE A 251 9.21 -34.64 19.16
N ALA A 252 8.38 -35.05 20.12
CA ALA A 252 7.18 -35.86 19.88
C ALA A 252 5.96 -34.99 19.53
N SER A 253 5.85 -33.80 20.13
CA SER A 253 4.79 -32.82 19.86
C SER A 253 5.39 -31.46 19.51
N TRP A 254 4.75 -30.76 18.56
CA TRP A 254 5.17 -29.44 18.11
C TRP A 254 4.01 -28.47 18.24
N ASP A 255 4.18 -27.45 19.07
CA ASP A 255 3.17 -26.43 19.31
C ASP A 255 3.48 -25.19 18.47
N SER A 256 2.46 -24.63 17.82
CA SER A 256 2.61 -23.35 17.11
C SER A 256 2.72 -22.22 18.13
N VAL A 257 3.86 -21.52 18.12
CA VAL A 257 4.15 -20.42 19.04
C VAL A 257 4.01 -19.05 18.39
N LEU A 258 4.03 -19.00 17.06
CA LEU A 258 3.83 -17.76 16.31
C LEU A 258 3.38 -18.10 14.87
N THR A 259 2.35 -17.42 14.39
CA THR A 259 1.94 -17.43 12.98
C THR A 259 2.12 -16.01 12.46
N ASN A 260 2.97 -15.80 11.46
CA ASN A 260 3.16 -14.47 10.89
C ASN A 260 3.14 -14.50 9.37
N VAL A 261 2.64 -13.42 8.78
CA VAL A 261 2.82 -13.11 7.37
C VAL A 261 3.94 -12.10 7.31
N ASN A 262 5.09 -12.50 6.77
CA ASN A 262 6.22 -11.61 6.75
C ASN A 262 6.19 -10.73 5.49
N SER A 263 6.42 -9.45 5.69
CA SER A 263 6.50 -8.45 4.63
C SER A 263 7.92 -7.99 4.32
N GLY A 264 8.97 -8.49 4.99
CA GLY A 264 10.36 -8.09 4.75
C GLY A 264 11.36 -9.26 4.67
N ALA A 265 12.57 -8.99 4.17
CA ALA A 265 13.64 -10.00 3.99
C ALA A 265 14.24 -10.52 5.30
N VAL A 266 14.15 -9.74 6.39
CA VAL A 266 14.65 -10.05 7.74
C VAL A 266 13.58 -9.67 8.76
N PHE A 267 13.24 -10.56 9.69
CA PHE A 267 12.20 -10.32 10.69
C PHE A 267 12.61 -10.82 12.08
N ASP A 268 12.54 -9.97 13.09
CA ASP A 268 12.78 -10.35 14.48
C ASP A 268 11.49 -10.82 15.15
N LEU A 269 11.52 -12.04 15.66
CA LEU A 269 10.43 -12.69 16.36
C LEU A 269 10.73 -12.70 17.85
N ILE A 270 9.82 -12.16 18.66
CA ILE A 270 9.85 -12.33 20.12
C ILE A 270 8.85 -13.40 20.51
N ILE A 271 9.35 -14.51 21.03
CA ILE A 271 8.55 -15.65 21.49
C ILE A 271 8.37 -15.54 23.00
N THR A 272 7.21 -15.02 23.40
CA THR A 272 6.91 -14.57 24.77
C THR A 272 6.65 -15.71 25.75
N ASP A 273 6.13 -16.85 25.28
CA ASP A 273 5.86 -18.04 26.10
C ASP A 273 7.14 -18.81 26.49
N SER A 274 8.30 -18.44 25.92
CA SER A 274 9.60 -19.08 26.20
C SER A 274 10.09 -18.93 27.65
N SER A 275 9.51 -18.01 28.40
CA SER A 275 9.79 -17.80 29.82
C SER A 275 9.36 -19.00 30.68
N PHE A 276 8.35 -19.76 30.25
CA PHE A 276 7.86 -20.96 30.94
C PHE A 276 8.69 -22.23 30.64
N TYR A 277 9.59 -22.17 29.66
CA TYR A 277 10.33 -23.33 29.18
C TYR A 277 11.85 -23.11 29.28
N PRO A 278 12.56 -23.82 30.19
CA PRO A 278 14.01 -23.64 30.35
C PRO A 278 14.82 -24.11 29.13
N TYR A 279 14.35 -25.18 28.46
CA TYR A 279 14.93 -25.71 27.23
C TYR A 279 13.82 -25.96 26.20
N ARG A 280 14.00 -25.45 24.98
CA ARG A 280 13.04 -25.59 23.88
C ARG A 280 13.76 -25.50 22.54
N PHE A 281 13.27 -26.24 21.57
CA PHE A 281 13.74 -26.23 20.18
C PHE A 281 12.71 -25.54 19.30
N TYR A 282 13.17 -24.88 18.24
CA TYR A 282 12.32 -24.13 17.32
C TYR A 282 12.50 -24.62 15.90
N ARG A 283 11.43 -24.61 15.11
CA ARG A 283 11.47 -24.82 13.66
C ARG A 283 10.52 -23.88 12.95
N THR A 284 10.81 -23.61 11.70
CA THR A 284 9.86 -23.02 10.75
C THR A 284 9.11 -24.14 10.04
N PHE A 285 7.83 -23.92 9.82
CA PHE A 285 6.98 -24.77 8.99
C PHE A 285 6.23 -23.86 8.01
N GLN A 286 6.27 -24.21 6.74
CA GLN A 286 5.46 -23.58 5.71
C GLN A 286 4.22 -24.46 5.52
N PRO A 287 3.02 -24.00 5.90
CA PRO A 287 1.77 -24.75 5.73
C PRO A 287 1.36 -24.91 4.27
#